data_AF-A0A1I2Z822-F1
#
_entry.id   AF-A0A1I2Z822-F1
#
_cell.length_a   1.000
_cell.length_b   1.000
_cell.length_c   1.000
_cell.angle_alpha   90.00
_cell.angle_beta   90.00
_cell.angle_gamma   90.00
#
_symmetry.space_group_name_H-M   'P 1'
#
loop_
_entity.id
_entity.type
_entity.pdbx_description
1 polymer ?
#
loop_
_entity_poly.entity_id
_entity_poly.type
_entity_poly.pdbx_seq_one_letter_code
_entity_poly.pdbx_strand_id
1 'polypeptide(L)'
;MHRLLGGSFFIAAAIYMAVSKPPDYVTLSAMLLCATSAALATLKQYNWSIAVGVIMIAGSLIMQAALSYLCLDCLRSDALILCGTVYLVVFDKSKFKLLTRGLAATMTLILFIVFILATPTGQAVNINTDTIGRYISVNDGHSDIHLDTGQKPVLFFNPECSACSKAISELIQIDPLGERWTPVQTGGKLQDGQSYLAGKGYMGKLYLTDWPGTVPALVTTQGENTNITNSLEQMIKIIGGGNS
;
A
#
# COMPACT_ATOMS: atom_id res chain seq x y z
N MET A 1 -15.44 -2.71 -33.37
CA MET A 1 -14.42 -3.31 -32.50
C MET A 1 -13.85 -2.31 -31.48
N HIS A 2 -13.34 -1.14 -31.89
CA HIS A 2 -12.76 -0.13 -30.97
C HIS A 2 -13.66 0.31 -29.81
N ARG A 3 -14.99 0.27 -29.98
CA ARG A 3 -15.98 0.69 -28.95
C ARG A 3 -15.99 -0.22 -27.71
N LEU A 4 -15.68 -1.51 -27.89
CA LEU A 4 -15.69 -2.49 -26.80
C LEU A 4 -14.39 -2.46 -26.00
N LEU A 5 -13.27 -2.09 -26.65
CA LEU A 5 -11.94 -2.07 -26.04
C LEU A 5 -11.81 -0.99 -24.95
N GLY A 6 -12.34 0.22 -25.18
CA GLY A 6 -12.34 1.25 -24.14
C GLY A 6 -13.20 0.87 -22.94
N GLY A 7 -14.40 0.34 -23.20
CA GLY A 7 -15.33 -0.14 -22.17
C GLY A 7 -14.80 -1.33 -21.36
N SER A 8 -14.04 -2.23 -21.99
CA SER A 8 -13.48 -3.40 -21.30
C SER A 8 -12.48 -3.04 -20.21
N PHE A 9 -11.75 -1.92 -20.34
CA PHE A 9 -10.85 -1.46 -19.28
C PHE A 9 -11.61 -0.99 -18.03
N PHE A 10 -12.74 -0.30 -18.19
CA PHE A 10 -13.59 0.07 -17.05
C PHE A 10 -14.22 -1.16 -16.38
N ILE A 11 -14.64 -2.16 -17.16
CA ILE A 11 -15.15 -3.42 -16.63
C ILE A 11 -14.03 -4.17 -15.89
N ALA A 12 -12.82 -4.23 -16.45
CA ALA A 12 -11.67 -4.84 -15.81
C ALA A 12 -11.34 -4.16 -14.47
N ALA A 13 -11.41 -2.83 -14.40
CA ALA A 13 -11.24 -2.09 -13.15
C ALA A 13 -12.31 -2.46 -12.11
N ALA A 14 -13.59 -2.55 -12.52
CA ALA A 14 -14.67 -2.97 -11.63
C ALA A 14 -14.47 -4.39 -11.08
N ILE A 15 -14.09 -5.34 -11.94
CA ILE A 15 -13.80 -6.73 -11.54
C ILE A 15 -12.60 -6.76 -10.59
N TYR A 16 -11.52 -6.03 -10.91
CA TYR A 16 -10.33 -5.97 -10.05
C TYR A 16 -10.69 -5.48 -8.64
N MET A 17 -11.49 -4.42 -8.54
CA MET A 17 -11.94 -3.90 -7.25
C MET A 17 -12.81 -4.89 -6.48
N ALA A 18 -13.72 -5.58 -7.17
CA ALA A 18 -14.60 -6.58 -6.57
C ALA A 18 -13.84 -7.78 -5.97
N VAL A 19 -12.71 -8.17 -6.58
CA VAL A 19 -11.89 -9.30 -6.13
C VAL A 19 -10.89 -8.87 -5.06
N SER A 20 -10.36 -7.65 -5.15
CA SER A 20 -9.25 -7.21 -4.29
C SER A 20 -9.69 -6.68 -2.93
N LYS A 21 -10.97 -6.32 -2.75
CA LYS A 21 -11.47 -5.78 -1.48
C LYS A 21 -12.83 -6.38 -1.07
N PRO A 22 -13.07 -6.52 0.25
CA PRO A 22 -14.41 -6.79 0.75
C PRO A 22 -15.34 -5.63 0.36
N PRO A 23 -16.62 -5.90 0.06
CA PRO A 23 -17.54 -4.90 -0.46
C PRO A 23 -17.87 -3.85 0.60
N ASP A 24 -17.23 -2.68 0.50
CA ASP A 24 -17.60 -1.46 1.21
C ASP A 24 -18.41 -0.53 0.30
N TYR A 25 -19.12 0.42 0.90
CA TYR A 25 -19.96 1.36 0.15
C TYR A 25 -19.18 2.14 -0.91
N VAL A 26 -17.91 2.46 -0.64
CA VAL A 26 -17.04 3.18 -1.58
C VAL A 26 -16.70 2.29 -2.77
N THR A 27 -16.25 1.04 -2.57
CA THR A 27 -15.96 0.13 -3.69
C THR A 27 -17.21 -0.14 -4.52
N LEU A 28 -18.37 -0.32 -3.90
CA LEU A 28 -19.62 -0.54 -4.62
C LEU A 28 -20.00 0.66 -5.50
N SER A 29 -19.86 1.88 -4.98
CA SER A 29 -20.08 3.10 -5.76
C SER A 29 -19.10 3.23 -6.94
N ALA A 30 -17.81 2.91 -6.72
CA ALA A 30 -16.80 2.94 -7.76
C ALA A 30 -17.11 1.91 -8.86
N MET A 31 -17.53 0.70 -8.49
CA MET A 31 -17.95 -0.33 -9.44
C MET A 31 -19.14 0.12 -10.30
N LEU A 32 -20.15 0.77 -9.70
CA LEU A 32 -21.30 1.31 -10.44
C LEU A 32 -20.88 2.41 -11.42
N LEU A 33 -19.95 3.28 -11.04
CA LEU A 33 -19.41 4.33 -11.92
C LEU A 33 -18.57 3.73 -13.07
N CYS A 34 -17.78 2.68 -12.81
CA CYS A 34 -17.08 1.93 -13.85
C CYS A 34 -18.06 1.28 -14.85
N ALA A 35 -19.11 0.63 -14.36
CA ALA A 35 -20.13 0.01 -15.20
C ALA A 35 -20.88 1.07 -16.03
N THR A 36 -21.21 2.21 -15.43
CA THR A 36 -21.83 3.35 -16.12
C THR A 36 -20.89 3.92 -17.18
N SER A 37 -19.60 4.05 -16.89
CA SER A 37 -18.60 4.50 -17.86
C SER A 37 -18.47 3.55 -19.04
N ALA A 38 -18.49 2.24 -18.79
CA ALA A 38 -18.49 1.23 -19.85
C ALA A 38 -19.75 1.31 -20.71
N ALA A 39 -20.93 1.50 -20.10
CA ALA A 39 -22.19 1.69 -20.82
C ALA A 39 -22.20 2.97 -21.66
N LEU A 40 -21.68 4.08 -21.14
CA LEU A 40 -21.55 5.33 -21.89
C LEU A 40 -20.59 5.19 -23.09
N ALA A 41 -19.51 4.43 -22.93
CA ALA A 41 -18.58 4.12 -24.01
C ALA A 41 -19.25 3.30 -25.13
N THR A 42 -20.13 2.35 -24.80
CA THR A 42 -20.87 1.57 -25.80
C THR A 42 -21.96 2.39 -26.50
N LEU A 43 -22.59 3.33 -25.79
CA LEU A 43 -23.59 4.28 -26.31
C LEU A 43 -23.01 5.44 -27.14
N LYS A 44 -21.70 5.44 -27.44
CA LYS A 44 -20.96 6.51 -28.16
C LYS A 44 -20.93 7.86 -27.44
N GLN A 45 -21.20 7.89 -26.14
CA GLN A 45 -21.09 9.12 -25.34
C GLN A 45 -19.68 9.23 -24.75
N TYR A 46 -18.67 9.31 -25.63
CA TYR A 46 -17.25 9.27 -25.25
C TYR A 46 -16.86 10.37 -24.27
N ASN A 47 -17.36 11.60 -24.48
CA ASN A 47 -17.06 12.73 -23.59
C ASN A 47 -17.55 12.49 -22.16
N TRP A 48 -18.73 11.88 -21.99
CA TRP A 48 -19.27 11.55 -20.68
C TRP A 48 -18.49 10.40 -20.04
N SER A 49 -18.15 9.36 -20.79
CA SER A 49 -17.33 8.25 -20.29
C SER A 49 -15.94 8.74 -19.83
N ILE A 50 -15.29 9.61 -20.62
CA ILE A 50 -14.01 10.23 -20.26
C ILE A 50 -14.16 11.10 -19.00
N ALA A 51 -15.20 11.94 -18.93
CA ALA A 51 -15.43 12.80 -17.77
C ALA A 51 -15.63 11.98 -16.49
N VAL A 52 -16.44 10.91 -16.54
CA VAL A 52 -16.64 10.03 -15.38
C VAL A 52 -15.32 9.34 -15.01
N GLY A 53 -14.56 8.81 -15.96
CA GLY A 53 -13.25 8.20 -15.70
C GLY A 53 -12.27 9.14 -15.00
N VAL A 54 -12.16 10.39 -15.47
CA VAL A 54 -11.32 11.42 -14.85
C VAL A 54 -11.80 11.77 -13.44
N ILE A 55 -13.11 11.93 -13.24
CA ILE A 55 -13.70 12.21 -11.92
C ILE A 55 -13.41 11.08 -10.94
N MET A 56 -13.49 9.81 -11.38
CA MET A 56 -13.19 8.65 -10.55
C MET A 56 -11.73 8.66 -10.09
N ILE A 57 -10.79 8.83 -11.02
CA ILE A 57 -9.35 8.88 -10.70
C ILE A 57 -9.07 10.05 -9.76
N ALA A 58 -9.60 11.24 -10.06
CA ALA A 58 -9.41 12.42 -9.22
C ALA A 58 -9.99 12.23 -7.82
N GLY A 59 -11.20 11.68 -7.71
CA GLY A 59 -11.85 11.37 -6.43
C GLY A 59 -11.04 10.37 -5.60
N SER A 60 -10.55 9.30 -6.23
CA SER A 60 -9.68 8.31 -5.60
C SER A 60 -8.40 8.94 -5.05
N LEU A 61 -7.70 9.76 -5.85
CA LEU A 61 -6.46 10.42 -5.45
C LEU A 61 -6.69 11.46 -4.35
N ILE A 62 -7.75 12.25 -4.43
CA ILE A 62 -8.12 13.23 -3.39
C ILE A 62 -8.41 12.51 -2.08
N MET A 63 -9.12 11.39 -2.11
CA MET A 63 -9.44 10.63 -0.91
C MET A 63 -8.20 9.99 -0.28
N GLN A 64 -7.29 9.46 -1.10
CA GLN A 64 -5.99 8.95 -0.64
C GLN A 64 -5.12 10.05 -0.03
N ALA A 65 -5.10 11.24 -0.63
CA ALA A 65 -4.40 12.40 -0.08
C ALA A 65 -5.02 12.92 1.22
N ALA A 66 -6.35 13.00 1.30
CA ALA A 66 -7.07 13.51 2.47
C ALA A 66 -6.93 12.59 3.70
N LEU A 67 -6.85 11.28 3.47
CA LEU A 67 -6.69 10.29 4.54
C LEU A 67 -5.23 9.96 4.85
N SER A 68 -4.27 10.60 4.17
CA SER A 68 -2.83 10.31 4.26
C SER A 68 -2.52 8.81 4.15
N TYR A 69 -3.31 8.09 3.35
CA TYR A 69 -3.25 6.65 3.19
C TYR A 69 -3.14 6.30 1.71
N LEU A 70 -2.13 5.51 1.37
CA LEU A 70 -1.88 5.10 -0.01
C LEU A 70 -2.40 3.68 -0.24
N CYS A 71 -3.38 3.56 -1.14
CA CYS A 71 -4.03 2.29 -1.47
C CYS A 71 -3.49 1.76 -2.79
N LEU A 72 -2.54 0.83 -2.76
CA LEU A 72 -1.94 0.27 -3.98
C LEU A 72 -2.97 -0.42 -4.89
N ASP A 73 -3.96 -1.10 -4.34
CA ASP A 73 -5.03 -1.72 -5.14
C ASP A 73 -5.95 -0.68 -5.79
N CYS A 74 -6.22 0.43 -5.10
CA CYS A 74 -6.97 1.54 -5.66
C CYS A 74 -6.18 2.19 -6.80
N LEU A 75 -4.87 2.37 -6.62
CA LEU A 75 -3.97 2.92 -7.63
C LEU A 75 -3.88 2.03 -8.90
N ARG A 76 -3.87 0.70 -8.72
CA ARG A 76 -3.94 -0.26 -9.84
C ARG A 76 -5.28 -0.20 -10.58
N SER A 77 -6.38 -0.05 -9.85
CA SER A 77 -7.71 0.17 -10.44
C SER A 77 -7.76 1.48 -11.22
N ASP A 78 -7.26 2.57 -10.63
CA ASP A 78 -7.19 3.89 -11.27
C ASP A 78 -6.34 3.86 -12.54
N ALA A 79 -5.26 3.06 -12.57
CA ALA A 79 -4.47 2.83 -13.78
C ALA A 79 -5.28 2.14 -14.89
N LEU A 80 -6.12 1.15 -14.57
CA LEU A 80 -7.02 0.51 -15.55
C LEU A 80 -8.06 1.51 -16.09
N ILE A 81 -8.66 2.32 -15.21
CA ILE A 81 -9.59 3.40 -15.60
C ILE A 81 -8.88 4.41 -16.50
N LEU A 82 -7.64 4.76 -16.20
CA LEU A 82 -6.83 5.66 -17.01
C LEU A 82 -6.55 5.07 -18.40
N CYS A 83 -6.19 3.79 -18.49
CA CYS A 83 -6.01 3.11 -19.79
C CYS A 83 -7.27 3.19 -20.65
N GLY A 84 -8.44 2.94 -20.06
CA GLY A 84 -9.73 3.09 -20.75
C GLY A 84 -9.97 4.53 -21.20
N THR A 85 -9.67 5.50 -20.32
CA THR A 85 -9.83 6.94 -20.59
C THR A 85 -8.94 7.41 -21.73
N VAL A 86 -7.64 7.10 -21.68
CA VAL A 86 -6.66 7.43 -22.73
C VAL A 86 -7.05 6.79 -24.06
N TYR A 87 -7.48 5.52 -24.03
CA TYR A 87 -7.96 4.85 -25.23
C TYR A 87 -9.14 5.59 -25.86
N LEU A 88 -10.16 5.96 -25.08
CA LEU A 88 -11.32 6.69 -25.57
C LEU A 88 -10.96 8.09 -26.10
N VAL A 89 -10.02 8.77 -25.47
CA VAL A 89 -9.53 10.09 -25.91
C VAL A 89 -8.87 10.05 -27.29
N VAL A 90 -8.16 8.96 -27.64
CA VAL A 90 -7.55 8.81 -28.97
C VAL A 90 -8.62 8.80 -30.08
N PHE A 91 -9.78 8.23 -29.79
CA PHE A 91 -10.89 8.11 -30.75
C PHE A 91 -11.94 9.21 -30.62
N ASP A 92 -11.75 10.16 -29.71
CA ASP A 92 -12.66 11.29 -29.56
C ASP A 92 -12.56 12.23 -30.78
N LYS A 93 -13.70 12.43 -31.45
CA LYS A 93 -13.86 13.37 -32.58
C LYS A 93 -14.61 14.64 -32.16
N SER A 94 -14.83 14.86 -30.87
CA SER A 94 -15.58 15.99 -30.37
C SER A 94 -14.87 17.33 -30.59
N LYS A 95 -15.64 18.43 -30.54
CA LYS A 95 -15.12 19.80 -30.56
C LYS A 95 -14.20 20.10 -29.37
N PHE A 96 -14.30 19.34 -28.28
CA PHE A 96 -13.54 19.52 -27.04
C PHE A 96 -12.30 18.61 -26.95
N LYS A 97 -11.88 17.99 -28.05
CA LYS A 97 -10.75 17.05 -28.11
C LYS A 97 -9.46 17.54 -27.44
N LEU A 98 -9.19 18.85 -27.48
CA LEU A 98 -7.97 19.42 -26.90
C LEU A 98 -8.05 19.40 -25.37
N LEU A 99 -9.22 19.72 -24.82
CA LEU A 99 -9.49 19.73 -23.39
C LEU A 99 -9.48 18.31 -22.81
N THR A 100 -10.13 17.35 -23.49
CA THR A 100 -10.14 15.95 -23.06
C THR A 100 -8.75 15.31 -23.11
N ARG A 101 -7.94 15.64 -24.12
CA ARG A 101 -6.52 15.24 -24.18
C ARG A 101 -5.68 15.86 -23.07
N GLY A 102 -5.87 17.15 -22.79
CA GLY A 102 -5.18 17.84 -21.70
C GLY A 102 -5.46 17.18 -20.35
N LEU A 103 -6.74 16.91 -20.06
CA LEU A 103 -7.15 16.24 -18.82
C LEU A 103 -6.55 14.84 -18.69
N ALA A 104 -6.62 14.02 -19.74
CA ALA A 104 -6.06 12.67 -19.72
C ALA A 104 -4.53 12.68 -19.57
N ALA A 105 -3.83 13.61 -20.24
CA ALA A 105 -2.38 13.77 -20.09
C ALA A 105 -2.00 14.18 -18.66
N THR A 106 -2.71 15.15 -18.08
CA THR A 106 -2.51 15.57 -16.70
C THR A 106 -2.74 14.43 -15.72
N MET A 107 -3.84 13.68 -15.86
CA MET A 107 -4.12 12.53 -15.00
C MET A 107 -3.08 11.42 -15.15
N THR A 108 -2.57 11.20 -16.37
CA THR A 108 -1.49 10.25 -16.61
C THR A 108 -0.21 10.66 -15.89
N LEU A 109 0.17 11.93 -15.96
CA LEU A 109 1.34 12.46 -15.27
C LEU A 109 1.19 12.33 -13.75
N ILE A 110 0.03 12.70 -13.20
CA ILE A 110 -0.24 12.61 -11.77
C ILE A 110 -0.16 11.15 -11.31
N LEU A 111 -0.87 10.23 -11.98
CA LEU A 111 -0.84 8.81 -11.63
C LEU A 111 0.58 8.24 -11.71
N PHE A 112 1.36 8.62 -12.72
CA PHE A 112 2.76 8.20 -12.85
C PHE A 112 3.63 8.69 -11.68
N ILE A 113 3.52 9.96 -11.31
CA ILE A 113 4.24 10.52 -10.15
C ILE A 113 3.82 9.80 -8.87
N VAL A 114 2.52 9.64 -8.65
CA VAL A 114 2.01 8.93 -7.47
C VAL A 114 2.49 7.48 -7.46
N PHE A 115 2.57 6.81 -8.60
CA PHE A 115 3.10 5.45 -8.70
C PHE A 115 4.59 5.38 -8.35
N ILE A 116 5.40 6.35 -8.79
CA ILE A 116 6.81 6.45 -8.42
C ILE A 116 6.97 6.72 -6.92
N LEU A 117 6.17 7.61 -6.34
CA LEU A 117 6.22 7.92 -4.91
C LEU A 117 5.67 6.77 -4.04
N ALA A 118 4.69 6.03 -4.57
CA ALA A 118 4.06 4.88 -3.93
C ALA A 118 4.90 3.61 -4.00
N THR A 119 5.67 3.46 -5.08
CA THR A 119 6.62 2.37 -5.19
C THR A 119 7.79 2.69 -4.26
N PRO A 120 8.06 1.86 -3.24
CA PRO A 120 9.20 2.10 -2.39
C PRO A 120 10.45 2.13 -3.29
N THR A 121 11.15 3.26 -3.33
CA THR A 121 12.45 3.41 -3.99
C THR A 121 13.57 2.64 -3.26
N GLY A 122 13.23 1.89 -2.23
CA GLY A 122 14.09 0.85 -1.70
C GLY A 122 14.22 -0.24 -2.76
N GLN A 123 15.42 -0.41 -3.30
CA GLN A 123 15.85 -1.68 -3.88
C GLN A 123 15.29 -2.79 -2.99
N ALA A 124 14.33 -3.56 -3.50
CA ALA A 124 13.92 -4.79 -2.87
C ALA A 124 15.10 -5.75 -2.99
N VAL A 125 16.10 -5.58 -2.12
CA VAL A 125 17.06 -6.63 -1.84
C VAL A 125 16.22 -7.71 -1.20
N ASN A 126 15.91 -8.73 -2.01
CA ASN A 126 15.31 -9.96 -1.54
C ASN A 126 16.35 -10.56 -0.60
N ILE A 127 16.27 -10.24 0.68
CA ILE A 127 17.15 -10.84 1.67
C ILE A 127 16.68 -12.29 1.75
N ASN A 128 17.44 -13.19 1.15
CA ASN A 128 17.23 -14.61 1.33
C ASN A 128 17.18 -14.89 2.84
N THR A 129 16.17 -15.63 3.29
CA THR A 129 16.01 -16.03 4.70
C THR A 129 17.26 -16.69 5.30
N ASP A 130 18.13 -17.27 4.45
CA ASP A 130 19.42 -17.84 4.84
C ASP A 130 20.47 -16.83 5.34
N THR A 131 20.35 -15.54 5.04
CA THR A 131 21.33 -14.52 5.50
C THR A 131 20.94 -13.80 6.78
N ILE A 132 19.74 -14.01 7.32
CA ILE A 132 19.33 -13.39 8.59
C ILE A 132 19.50 -14.41 9.72
N GLY A 133 20.57 -14.21 10.47
CA GLY A 133 20.83 -14.98 11.67
C GLY A 133 19.74 -14.76 12.73
N ARG A 134 19.56 -15.77 13.59
CA ARG A 134 18.68 -15.71 14.76
C ARG A 134 18.93 -14.48 15.65
N TYR A 135 20.18 -14.03 15.70
CA TYR A 135 20.61 -12.88 16.48
C TYR A 135 20.74 -11.63 15.60
N ILE A 136 20.01 -10.58 15.96
CA ILE A 136 20.02 -9.30 15.25
C ILE A 136 20.75 -8.28 16.12
N SER A 137 21.83 -7.70 15.60
CA SER A 137 22.51 -6.56 16.24
C SER A 137 21.67 -5.30 16.12
N VAL A 138 21.35 -4.68 17.25
CA VAL A 138 20.57 -3.44 17.34
C VAL A 138 21.19 -2.51 18.36
N ASN A 139 20.92 -1.23 18.21
CA ASN A 139 21.36 -0.18 19.12
C ASN A 139 20.18 0.27 20.00
N ASP A 140 20.38 0.35 21.31
CA ASP A 140 19.36 0.80 22.27
C ASP A 140 19.45 2.30 22.63
N GLY A 141 20.33 3.05 21.96
CA GLY A 141 20.67 4.45 22.24
C GLY A 141 21.94 4.61 23.08
N HIS A 142 22.45 3.54 23.69
CA HIS A 142 23.66 3.57 24.53
C HIS A 142 24.71 2.56 24.08
N SER A 143 24.29 1.37 23.66
CA SER A 143 25.18 0.28 23.26
C SER A 143 24.52 -0.62 22.23
N ASP A 144 25.37 -1.35 21.50
CA ASP A 144 24.90 -2.40 20.61
C ASP A 144 24.60 -3.65 21.43
N ILE A 145 23.40 -4.19 21.24
CA ILE A 145 22.90 -5.41 21.86
C ILE A 145 22.41 -6.38 20.78
N HIS A 146 22.30 -7.65 21.14
CA HIS A 146 21.77 -8.67 20.24
C HIS A 146 20.36 -9.09 20.68
N LEU A 147 19.39 -8.98 19.77
CA LEU A 147 18.04 -9.51 19.95
C LEU A 147 17.98 -10.95 19.44
N ASP A 148 17.41 -11.86 20.24
CA ASP A 148 17.13 -13.24 19.85
C ASP A 148 15.71 -13.37 19.28
N THR A 149 15.62 -13.51 17.96
CA THR A 149 14.35 -13.68 17.22
C THR A 149 13.63 -15.00 17.50
N GLY A 150 14.29 -15.96 18.16
CA GLY A 150 13.69 -17.21 18.62
C GLY A 150 12.98 -17.10 19.97
N GLN A 151 13.35 -16.09 20.77
CA GLN A 151 12.60 -15.77 21.99
C GLN A 151 11.46 -14.80 21.71
N LYS A 152 11.71 -13.82 20.85
CA LYS A 152 10.77 -12.74 20.60
C LYS A 152 10.84 -12.26 19.16
N PRO A 153 9.73 -12.34 18.40
CA PRO A 153 9.61 -11.75 17.07
C PRO A 153 10.10 -10.30 17.02
N VAL A 154 10.87 -9.98 15.98
CA VAL A 154 11.42 -8.63 15.76
C VAL A 154 10.73 -8.00 14.56
N LEU A 155 10.13 -6.83 14.76
CA LEU A 155 9.43 -6.08 13.72
C LEU A 155 10.28 -4.89 13.26
N PHE A 156 10.81 -4.97 12.04
CA PHE A 156 11.45 -3.85 11.38
C PHE A 156 10.40 -2.90 10.82
N PHE A 157 10.54 -1.62 11.14
CA PHE A 157 9.67 -0.56 10.64
C PHE A 157 10.40 0.76 10.46
N ASN A 158 9.83 1.67 9.68
CA ASN A 158 10.24 3.06 9.61
C ASN A 158 9.02 3.94 9.93
N PRO A 159 9.11 4.97 10.79
CA PRO A 159 8.01 5.88 11.08
C PRO A 159 7.40 6.56 9.85
N GLU A 160 8.19 6.79 8.80
CA GLU A 160 7.77 7.41 7.54
C GLU A 160 7.08 6.43 6.58
N CYS A 161 7.11 5.13 6.89
CA CYS A 161 6.50 4.09 6.07
C CYS A 161 4.99 3.96 6.36
N SER A 162 4.16 4.27 5.37
CA SER A 162 2.69 4.25 5.48
C SER A 162 2.15 2.85 5.78
N ALA A 163 2.69 1.81 5.13
CA ALA A 163 2.34 0.41 5.38
C ALA A 163 2.66 0.00 6.83
N CYS A 164 3.75 0.53 7.39
CA CYS A 164 4.18 0.28 8.75
C CYS A 164 3.20 0.88 9.77
N SER A 165 2.59 2.02 9.46
CA SER A 165 1.61 2.66 10.35
C SER A 165 0.40 1.78 10.67
N LYS A 166 -0.14 1.09 9.66
CA LYS A 166 -1.25 0.15 9.88
C LYS A 166 -0.78 -1.04 10.72
N ALA A 167 0.33 -1.66 10.35
CA ALA A 167 0.86 -2.83 11.05
C ALA A 167 1.15 -2.54 12.53
N ILE A 168 1.86 -1.44 12.81
CA ILE A 168 2.18 -1.01 14.17
C ILE A 168 0.91 -0.78 14.99
N SER A 169 -0.11 -0.11 14.43
CA SER A 169 -1.33 0.20 15.18
C SER A 169 -2.09 -1.07 15.59
N GLU A 170 -2.21 -2.05 14.69
CA GLU A 170 -2.87 -3.34 14.97
C GLU A 170 -2.07 -4.17 15.99
N LEU A 171 -0.73 -4.19 15.87
CA LEU A 171 0.12 -4.95 16.78
C LEU A 171 0.17 -4.36 18.19
N ILE A 172 0.11 -3.03 18.32
CA ILE A 172 0.00 -2.35 19.62
C ILE A 172 -1.33 -2.67 20.29
N GLN A 173 -2.45 -2.76 19.55
CA GLN A 173 -3.73 -3.13 20.15
C GLN A 173 -3.70 -4.54 20.75
N ILE A 174 -2.97 -5.46 20.12
CA ILE A 174 -2.80 -6.82 20.59
C ILE A 174 -1.85 -6.87 21.78
N ASP A 175 -0.73 -6.16 21.71
CA ASP A 175 0.33 -6.19 22.71
C ASP A 175 0.94 -4.79 22.93
N PRO A 176 0.31 -3.94 23.74
CA PRO A 176 0.73 -2.55 23.94
C PRO A 176 2.00 -2.43 24.78
N LEU A 177 2.28 -3.43 25.61
CA LEU A 177 3.49 -3.48 26.44
C LEU A 177 4.70 -4.01 25.67
N GLY A 178 4.47 -4.64 24.51
CA GLY A 178 5.53 -5.25 23.71
C GLY A 178 6.15 -6.43 24.44
N GLU A 179 5.35 -7.32 25.04
CA GLU A 179 5.84 -8.54 25.67
C GLU A 179 6.08 -9.67 24.67
N ARG A 180 5.36 -9.65 23.53
CA ARG A 180 5.34 -10.70 22.50
C ARG A 180 6.09 -10.31 21.23
N TRP A 181 6.40 -9.04 21.04
CA TRP A 181 7.17 -8.57 19.89
C TRP A 181 8.04 -7.36 20.24
N THR A 182 9.09 -7.15 19.45
CA THR A 182 10.02 -6.03 19.65
C THR A 182 10.10 -5.17 18.38
N PRO A 183 9.74 -3.88 18.42
CA PRO A 183 9.96 -2.96 17.32
C PRO A 183 11.44 -2.63 17.19
N VAL A 184 11.92 -2.62 15.95
CA VAL A 184 13.24 -2.13 15.56
C VAL A 184 13.04 -1.11 14.44
N GLN A 185 13.41 0.12 14.71
CA GLN A 185 13.39 1.20 13.73
C GLN A 185 14.55 1.02 12.75
N THR A 186 14.29 1.28 11.46
CA THR A 186 15.33 1.40 10.43
C THR A 186 15.45 2.83 9.91
N GLY A 187 16.66 3.39 10.01
CA GLY A 187 16.98 4.78 9.65
C GLY A 187 16.39 5.84 10.60
N GLY A 188 16.84 7.09 10.45
CA GLY A 188 16.37 8.22 11.26
C GLY A 188 16.93 8.25 12.69
N LYS A 189 16.35 9.09 13.56
CA LYS A 189 16.75 9.19 14.97
C LYS A 189 15.85 8.32 15.85
N LEU A 190 16.43 7.63 16.83
CA LEU A 190 15.70 6.79 17.79
C LEU A 190 14.56 7.53 18.49
N GLN A 191 14.76 8.82 18.81
CA GLN A 191 13.77 9.65 19.49
C GLN A 191 12.48 9.86 18.66
N ASP A 192 12.61 9.87 17.33
CA ASP A 192 11.47 10.05 16.42
C ASP A 192 10.58 8.80 16.45
N GLY A 193 11.17 7.61 16.41
CA GLY A 193 10.43 6.36 16.55
C GLY A 193 9.85 6.15 17.96
N GLN A 194 10.55 6.57 19.01
CA GLN A 194 10.01 6.52 20.37
C GLN A 194 8.76 7.38 20.49
N SER A 195 8.83 8.62 20.00
CA SER A 195 7.69 9.55 20.01
C SER A 195 6.53 9.02 19.17
N TYR A 196 6.83 8.44 18.01
CA TYR A 196 5.85 7.80 17.13
C TYR A 196 5.13 6.62 17.79
N LEU A 197 5.87 5.70 18.40
CA LEU A 197 5.33 4.53 19.07
C LEU A 197 4.54 4.90 20.34
N ALA A 198 5.07 5.81 21.15
CA ALA A 198 4.37 6.33 22.33
C ALA A 198 3.07 7.04 21.94
N GLY A 199 3.09 7.84 20.87
CA GLY A 199 1.90 8.50 20.32
C GLY A 199 0.82 7.53 19.82
N LYS A 200 1.19 6.28 19.51
CA LYS A 200 0.26 5.19 19.16
C LYS A 200 -0.12 4.30 20.35
N GLY A 201 0.38 4.58 21.55
CA GLY A 201 0.06 3.84 22.77
C GLY A 201 0.97 2.65 23.07
N TYR A 202 2.10 2.49 22.37
CA TYR A 202 3.09 1.48 22.70
C TYR A 202 3.93 1.93 23.90
N MET A 203 4.12 1.03 24.87
CA MET A 203 4.84 1.29 26.11
C MET A 203 6.14 0.48 26.25
N GLY A 204 6.42 -0.39 25.29
CA GLY A 204 7.61 -1.24 25.30
C GLY A 204 8.88 -0.52 24.84
N LYS A 205 9.98 -1.28 24.75
CA LYS A 205 11.27 -0.77 24.26
C LYS A 205 11.30 -0.72 22.73
N LEU A 206 12.05 0.25 22.21
CA LEU A 206 12.40 0.43 20.81
C LEU A 206 13.92 0.33 20.66
N TYR A 207 14.36 -0.30 19.56
CA TYR A 207 15.76 -0.34 19.16
C TYR A 207 15.94 0.22 17.75
N LEU A 208 17.17 0.53 17.38
CA LEU A 208 17.55 1.06 16.08
C LEU A 208 18.54 0.10 15.40
N THR A 209 18.40 -0.14 14.11
CA THR A 209 19.44 -0.79 13.32
C THR A 209 19.30 -0.42 11.84
N ASP A 210 20.31 -0.72 11.04
CA ASP A 210 20.24 -0.56 9.60
C ASP A 210 19.70 -1.86 8.97
N TRP A 211 18.45 -1.81 8.50
CA TRP A 211 17.81 -2.94 7.83
C TRP A 211 17.80 -2.73 6.31
N PRO A 212 18.44 -3.63 5.53
CA PRO A 212 18.51 -3.48 4.07
C PRO A 212 17.26 -3.98 3.32
N GLY A 213 16.29 -4.56 4.03
CA GLY A 213 15.10 -5.18 3.43
C GLY A 213 13.88 -4.26 3.40
N THR A 214 12.78 -4.76 2.84
CA THR A 214 11.50 -4.05 2.86
C THR A 214 10.92 -4.00 4.27
N VAL A 215 10.17 -2.93 4.57
CA VAL A 215 9.43 -2.75 5.83
C VAL A 215 7.94 -2.47 5.54
N PRO A 216 6.99 -2.89 6.39
CA PRO A 216 7.20 -3.61 7.65
C PRO A 216 7.63 -5.06 7.41
N ALA A 217 8.57 -5.56 8.21
CA ALA A 217 9.04 -6.94 8.14
C ALA A 217 9.13 -7.53 9.55
N LEU A 218 8.44 -8.65 9.78
CA LEU A 218 8.51 -9.38 11.03
C LEU A 218 9.43 -10.59 10.84
N VAL A 219 10.48 -10.66 11.63
CA VAL A 219 11.44 -11.76 11.66
C VAL A 219 11.18 -12.62 12.87
N THR A 220 11.08 -13.93 12.63
CA THR A 220 10.86 -14.94 13.67
C THR A 220 11.77 -16.11 13.43
N THR A 221 12.29 -16.72 14.50
CA THR A 221 13.05 -17.97 14.40
C THR A 221 12.30 -19.09 15.11
N GLN A 222 12.07 -20.20 14.41
CA GLN A 222 11.51 -21.42 15.00
C GLN A 222 12.50 -22.57 14.78
N GLY A 223 13.10 -23.05 15.87
CA GLY A 223 14.20 -24.01 15.79
C GLY A 223 15.42 -23.38 15.11
N GLU A 224 15.83 -23.94 13.98
CA GLU A 224 16.95 -23.45 13.17
C GLU A 224 16.52 -22.57 11.99
N ASN A 225 15.21 -22.40 11.76
CA ASN A 225 14.70 -21.68 10.60
C ASN A 225 14.27 -20.26 10.97
N THR A 226 14.95 -19.28 10.39
CA THR A 226 14.55 -17.87 10.44
C THR A 226 13.61 -17.55 9.28
N ASN A 227 12.42 -17.07 9.58
CA ASN A 227 11.42 -16.65 8.60
C ASN A 227 11.17 -15.15 8.70
N ILE A 228 10.95 -14.53 7.54
CA ILE A 228 10.51 -13.14 7.42
C ILE A 228 9.11 -13.13 6.83
N THR A 229 8.21 -12.31 7.38
CA THR A 229 6.93 -11.98 6.74
C THR A 229 6.73 -10.48 6.64
N ASN A 230 6.18 -10.04 5.51
CA ASN A 230 5.70 -8.68 5.29
C ASN A 230 4.15 -8.61 5.33
N SER A 231 3.47 -9.74 5.53
CA SER A 231 2.00 -9.80 5.56
C SER A 231 1.46 -9.47 6.95
N LEU A 232 0.64 -8.43 7.03
CA LEU A 232 -0.01 -8.00 8.26
C LEU A 232 -0.82 -9.13 8.93
N GLU A 233 -1.55 -9.92 8.13
CA GLU A 233 -2.35 -11.04 8.63
C GLU A 233 -1.48 -12.09 9.32
N GLN A 234 -0.31 -12.40 8.73
CA GLN A 234 0.64 -13.33 9.32
C GLN A 234 1.29 -12.75 10.58
N MET A 235 1.63 -11.45 10.58
CA MET A 235 2.17 -10.78 11.77
C MET A 235 1.21 -10.85 12.95
N ILE A 236 -0.07 -10.55 12.70
CA ILE A 236 -1.14 -10.62 13.72
C ILE A 236 -1.31 -12.06 14.21
N LYS A 237 -1.28 -13.06 13.32
CA LYS A 237 -1.40 -14.48 13.73
C LYS A 237 -0.24 -14.89 14.63
N ILE A 238 0.99 -14.54 14.26
CA ILE A 238 2.22 -14.87 15.00
C ILE A 238 2.21 -14.21 16.38
N ILE A 239 1.93 -12.91 16.45
CA ILE A 239 1.99 -12.13 17.70
C ILE A 239 0.75 -12.39 18.57
N GLY A 240 -0.41 -12.57 17.95
CA GLY A 240 -1.69 -12.83 18.60
C GLY A 240 -1.78 -14.18 19.30
N GLY A 241 -0.80 -15.08 19.12
CA GLY A 241 -0.81 -16.41 19.75
C GLY A 241 -1.81 -17.37 19.12
N GLY A 242 -2.15 -17.18 17.83
CA GLY A 242 -3.04 -18.06 17.09
C GLY A 242 -2.38 -19.39 16.79
N ASN A 243 -2.39 -20.30 17.77
CA ASN A 243 -1.99 -21.69 17.59
C ASN A 243 -2.80 -22.32 16.45
N SER A 244 -2.08 -22.99 15.55
CA SER A 244 -2.62 -24.11 14.77
C SER A 244 -2.39 -25.36 15.61
#